data_AF-A0A1C2ADX2-F1
#
_entry.id   AF-A0A1C2ADX2-F1
#
_cell.length_a   1.000
_cell.length_b   1.000
_cell.length_c   1.000
_cell.angle_alpha   90.00
_cell.angle_beta   90.00
_cell.angle_gamma   90.00
#
_symmetry.space_group_name_H-M   'P 1'
#
loop_
_entity.id
_entity.type
_entity.pdbx_description
1 polymer ?
#
loop_
_entity_poly.entity_id
_entity_poly.type
_entity_poly.pdbx_seq_one_letter_code
_entity_poly.pdbx_strand_id
1 'polypeptide(L)'
;LNIPVSDEISFRASFKSSLADSFINQTVDRYDWSLDYNRDGKIGQNVSGPGGPNQGTVTWADAGDIVADGIPNVDQRRAREVDASDAYYNVDNSAIRLGMLFAPVDKDFEWYLSFDSFEDNGAGSIYLKDCEQAEMSRGLSYDFSCDTGASDPFHAAINNPGELDLSIETIRSELKFQVNENVVGELRVAVGEHDRYQMYDGDGGFHTSPTHPAYGFVRNNADSMMMN
;
A
#
# COMPACT_ATOMS: atom_id res chain seq x y z
N LEU A 1 18.99 -27.30 5.27
CA LEU A 1 20.30 -27.98 5.23
C LEU A 1 20.82 -28.11 6.65
N ASN A 2 21.27 -29.30 7.06
CA ASN A 2 21.95 -29.52 8.33
C ASN A 2 23.32 -30.11 8.01
N ILE A 3 24.38 -29.51 8.53
CA ILE A 3 25.76 -29.82 8.17
C ILE A 3 26.54 -30.05 9.46
N PRO A 4 26.76 -31.31 9.87
CA PRO A 4 27.71 -31.60 10.95
C PRO A 4 29.13 -31.35 10.43
N VAL A 5 29.90 -30.55 11.17
CA VAL A 5 31.31 -30.26 10.84
C VAL A 5 32.25 -31.09 11.70
N SER A 6 31.85 -31.33 12.96
CA SER A 6 32.52 -32.23 13.89
C SER A 6 31.51 -32.90 14.81
N ASP A 7 31.98 -33.72 15.75
CA ASP A 7 31.15 -34.29 16.82
C ASP A 7 30.58 -33.22 17.77
N GLU A 8 31.12 -32.00 17.73
CA GLU A 8 30.76 -30.91 18.63
C GLU A 8 30.10 -29.71 17.93
N ILE A 9 30.31 -29.53 16.63
CA ILE A 9 29.83 -28.37 15.89
C ILE A 9 28.93 -28.81 14.73
N SER A 10 27.74 -28.22 14.67
CA SER A 10 26.84 -28.37 13.52
C SER A 10 26.25 -27.04 13.08
N PHE A 11 26.03 -26.91 11.77
CA PHE A 11 25.37 -25.76 11.18
C PHE A 11 24.02 -26.15 10.60
N ARG A 12 23.08 -25.21 10.63
CA ARG A 12 21.78 -25.31 9.99
C ARG A 12 21.54 -24.08 9.13
N ALA A 13 21.08 -24.30 7.91
CA ALA A 13 20.62 -23.23 7.03
C ALA A 13 19.22 -23.56 6.50
N SER A 14 18.32 -22.58 6.52
CA SER A 14 17.01 -22.66 5.87
C SER A 14 16.73 -21.39 5.12
N PHE A 15 16.08 -21.53 3.97
CA PHE A 15 15.78 -20.43 3.06
C PHE A 15 14.33 -20.54 2.61
N LYS A 16 13.69 -19.40 2.39
CA LYS A 16 12.38 -19.25 1.78
C LYS A 16 12.48 -18.15 0.74
N SER A 17 11.85 -18.34 -0.39
CA SER A 17 11.54 -17.27 -1.34
C SER A 17 10.09 -17.49 -1.80
N SER A 18 9.36 -16.41 -1.97
CA SER A 18 7.97 -16.45 -2.44
C SER A 18 7.79 -15.30 -3.40
N LEU A 19 7.43 -15.64 -4.63
CA LEU A 19 7.08 -14.72 -5.70
C LEU A 19 5.68 -15.06 -6.19
N ALA A 20 4.79 -14.08 -6.25
CA ALA A 20 3.46 -14.25 -6.83
C ALA A 20 2.96 -12.92 -7.40
N ASP A 21 2.35 -12.99 -8.58
CA ASP A 21 1.64 -11.88 -9.18
C ASP A 21 0.40 -11.54 -8.34
N SER A 22 0.01 -10.28 -8.39
CA SER A 22 -1.23 -9.80 -7.82
C SER A 22 -2.43 -10.54 -8.41
N PHE A 23 -3.40 -10.82 -7.55
CA PHE A 23 -4.71 -11.35 -7.96
C PHE A 23 -5.72 -10.24 -8.29
N ILE A 24 -5.38 -8.97 -8.03
CA ILE A 24 -6.25 -7.84 -8.36
C ILE A 24 -5.90 -7.26 -9.72
N ASN A 25 -6.90 -6.70 -10.39
CA ASN A 25 -6.70 -5.88 -11.55
C ASN A 25 -6.52 -4.42 -11.11
N GLN A 26 -5.27 -4.00 -10.99
CA GLN A 26 -4.91 -2.63 -10.64
C GLN A 26 -4.78 -1.79 -11.92
N THR A 27 -5.45 -0.64 -11.95
CA THR A 27 -5.32 0.35 -13.02
C THR A 27 -4.96 1.71 -12.45
N VAL A 28 -4.54 2.64 -13.32
CA VAL A 28 -4.38 4.04 -12.91
C VAL A 28 -5.74 4.67 -12.67
N ASP A 29 -5.92 5.29 -11.51
CA ASP A 29 -7.07 6.15 -11.26
C ASP A 29 -6.97 7.42 -12.12
N ARG A 30 -7.89 7.51 -13.08
CA ARG A 30 -8.07 8.66 -13.99
C ARG A 30 -9.43 9.31 -13.81
N TYR A 31 -10.02 9.18 -12.64
CA TYR A 31 -11.38 9.62 -12.39
C TYR A 31 -11.50 11.14 -12.62
N ASP A 32 -12.42 11.51 -13.51
CA ASP A 32 -12.73 12.88 -13.91
C ASP A 32 -14.26 13.02 -13.86
N TRP A 33 -14.75 13.75 -12.87
CA TRP A 33 -16.16 13.75 -12.51
C TRP A 33 -16.73 15.16 -12.44
N SER A 34 -18.00 15.27 -12.76
CA SER A 34 -18.75 16.51 -12.57
C SER A 34 -19.34 16.57 -11.17
N LEU A 35 -19.12 17.68 -10.47
CA LEU A 35 -19.72 17.96 -9.17
C LEU A 35 -20.64 19.18 -9.27
N ASP A 36 -21.92 19.00 -8.98
CA ASP A 36 -22.87 20.09 -8.73
C ASP A 36 -22.92 20.33 -7.21
N TYR A 37 -22.20 21.34 -6.73
CA TYR A 37 -22.07 21.62 -5.29
C TYR A 37 -23.38 22.19 -4.73
N ASN A 38 -24.09 23.00 -5.52
CA ASN A 38 -25.26 23.76 -5.09
C ASN A 38 -26.59 23.00 -5.29
N ARG A 39 -26.57 21.89 -6.03
CA ARG A 39 -27.69 20.98 -6.34
C ARG A 39 -28.82 21.65 -7.12
N ASP A 40 -28.53 22.67 -7.91
CA ASP A 40 -29.53 23.34 -8.75
C ASP A 40 -29.80 22.61 -10.08
N GLY A 41 -29.06 21.52 -10.34
CA GLY A 41 -29.18 20.70 -11.53
C GLY A 41 -28.43 21.26 -12.73
N LYS A 42 -27.56 22.26 -12.54
CA LYS A 42 -26.68 22.83 -13.55
C LYS A 42 -25.25 22.76 -13.06
N ILE A 43 -24.35 22.43 -13.97
CA ILE A 43 -22.92 22.59 -13.72
C ILE A 43 -22.53 23.96 -14.25
N GLY A 44 -21.93 24.79 -13.40
CA GLY A 44 -21.36 26.08 -13.76
C GLY A 44 -20.34 26.01 -14.90
N GLN A 45 -20.80 26.07 -16.15
CA GLN A 45 -19.93 26.22 -17.30
C GLN A 45 -19.78 27.68 -17.66
N ASN A 46 -18.56 28.19 -17.59
CA ASN A 46 -18.25 29.51 -18.12
C ASN A 46 -18.28 29.47 -19.66
N VAL A 47 -19.45 29.73 -20.25
CA VAL A 47 -19.65 29.80 -21.71
C VAL A 47 -19.33 31.19 -22.29
N SER A 48 -18.58 32.02 -21.58
CA SER A 48 -18.30 33.37 -22.05
C SER A 48 -17.32 33.40 -23.22
N GLY A 49 -17.85 33.69 -24.41
CA GLY A 49 -17.09 34.26 -25.50
C GLY A 49 -16.88 35.78 -25.29
N PRO A 50 -15.82 36.39 -25.87
CA PRO A 50 -15.59 37.83 -25.76
C PRO A 50 -16.78 38.65 -26.29
N GLY A 51 -17.30 39.57 -25.47
CA GLY A 51 -18.28 40.59 -25.88
C GLY A 51 -19.77 40.18 -25.84
N GLY A 52 -20.11 39.01 -25.28
CA GLY A 52 -21.50 38.59 -25.12
C GLY A 52 -22.17 39.09 -23.83
N PRO A 53 -23.52 39.18 -23.77
CA PRO A 53 -24.24 39.57 -22.56
C PRO A 53 -24.07 38.61 -21.37
N ASN A 54 -23.54 37.41 -21.62
CA ASN A 54 -23.21 36.39 -20.62
C ASN A 54 -21.70 36.31 -20.34
N GLN A 55 -20.94 37.38 -20.62
CA GLN A 55 -19.50 37.39 -20.42
C GLN A 55 -19.17 37.34 -18.92
N GLY A 56 -18.59 36.25 -18.44
CA GLY A 56 -18.18 36.07 -17.04
C GLY A 56 -19.29 35.67 -16.05
N THR A 57 -20.50 35.35 -16.50
CA THR A 57 -21.58 34.91 -15.59
C THR A 57 -21.51 33.41 -15.31
N VAL A 58 -20.60 33.01 -14.44
CA VAL A 58 -20.82 31.88 -13.52
C VAL A 58 -21.44 32.52 -12.28
N THR A 59 -22.60 32.05 -11.80
CA THR A 59 -23.12 32.63 -10.55
C THR A 59 -22.18 32.25 -9.39
N TRP A 60 -22.17 33.03 -8.30
CA TRP A 60 -21.41 32.64 -7.11
C TRP A 60 -21.82 31.26 -6.57
N ALA A 61 -23.05 30.82 -6.86
CA ALA A 61 -23.52 29.48 -6.53
C ALA A 61 -22.87 28.41 -7.43
N ASP A 62 -22.66 28.69 -8.71
CA ASP A 62 -22.09 27.74 -9.68
C ASP A 62 -20.55 27.72 -9.69
N ALA A 63 -19.90 28.71 -9.06
CA ALA A 63 -18.45 28.80 -8.97
C ALA A 63 -17.80 27.66 -8.13
N GLY A 64 -18.62 26.93 -7.37
CA GLY A 64 -18.21 25.74 -6.63
C GLY A 64 -18.32 24.43 -7.40
N ASP A 65 -18.92 24.45 -8.60
CA ASP A 65 -19.13 23.24 -9.40
C ASP A 65 -17.86 22.81 -10.14
N ILE A 66 -17.74 21.51 -10.38
CA ILE A 66 -16.65 20.89 -11.14
C ILE A 66 -17.23 20.34 -12.43
N VAL A 67 -16.62 20.69 -13.56
CA VAL A 67 -16.96 20.13 -14.88
C VAL A 67 -16.00 18.97 -15.16
N ALA A 68 -16.50 17.85 -15.68
CA ALA A 68 -15.64 16.83 -16.27
C ALA A 68 -15.00 17.38 -17.55
N ASP A 69 -13.71 17.68 -17.52
CA ASP A 69 -12.97 18.42 -18.54
C ASP A 69 -11.85 17.60 -19.23
N GLY A 70 -11.75 16.31 -18.89
CA GLY A 70 -10.72 15.38 -19.34
C GLY A 70 -9.46 15.40 -18.49
N ILE A 71 -9.41 16.19 -17.40
CA ILE A 71 -8.29 16.27 -16.47
C ILE A 71 -8.67 15.51 -15.19
N PRO A 72 -7.96 14.41 -14.84
CA PRO A 72 -8.26 13.65 -13.64
C PRO A 72 -8.35 14.53 -12.38
N ASN A 73 -9.41 14.34 -11.60
CA ASN A 73 -9.65 15.06 -10.35
C ASN A 73 -9.05 14.30 -9.15
N VAL A 74 -7.86 13.75 -9.34
CA VAL A 74 -7.14 12.91 -8.38
C VAL A 74 -5.63 13.15 -8.51
N ASP A 75 -4.83 12.82 -7.49
CA ASP A 75 -3.39 13.08 -7.51
C ASP A 75 -2.66 12.23 -8.55
N GLN A 76 -2.16 12.87 -9.62
CA GLN A 76 -1.43 12.16 -10.67
C GLN A 76 0.10 12.12 -10.45
N ARG A 77 0.65 12.64 -9.34
CA ARG A 77 2.12 12.79 -9.17
C ARG A 77 2.91 11.48 -9.24
N ARG A 78 2.30 10.37 -8.84
CA ARG A 78 2.92 9.03 -8.82
C ARG A 78 2.17 8.00 -9.65
N ALA A 79 1.11 8.44 -10.32
CA ALA A 79 0.23 7.62 -11.12
C ALA A 79 0.99 7.04 -12.31
N ARG A 80 0.99 5.72 -12.41
CA ARG A 80 1.59 4.95 -13.49
C ARG A 80 0.94 3.58 -13.55
N GLU A 81 0.87 3.03 -14.76
CA GLU A 81 0.53 1.62 -14.93
C GLU A 81 1.65 0.78 -14.30
N VAL A 82 1.27 -0.31 -13.64
CA VAL A 82 2.20 -1.29 -13.08
C VAL A 82 1.77 -2.68 -13.51
N ASP A 83 2.74 -3.57 -13.66
CA ASP A 83 2.46 -4.97 -13.96
C ASP A 83 1.92 -5.69 -12.71
N ALA A 84 1.31 -6.86 -12.90
CA ALA A 84 0.75 -7.64 -11.79
C ALA A 84 1.81 -8.04 -10.74
N SER A 85 3.09 -8.15 -11.13
CA SER A 85 4.19 -8.42 -10.21
C SER A 85 4.49 -7.26 -9.26
N ASP A 86 4.03 -6.04 -9.58
CA ASP A 86 4.30 -4.79 -8.84
C ASP A 86 3.00 -4.12 -8.34
N ALA A 87 1.85 -4.76 -8.58
CA ALA A 87 0.55 -4.32 -8.09
C ALA A 87 0.33 -4.76 -6.63
N TYR A 88 -0.55 -4.08 -5.90
CA TYR A 88 -0.93 -4.47 -4.54
C TYR A 88 -1.29 -5.96 -4.48
N TYR A 89 -0.98 -6.62 -3.36
CA TYR A 89 -1.15 -8.05 -3.14
C TYR A 89 -0.24 -8.98 -3.95
N ASN A 90 0.73 -8.44 -4.69
CA ASN A 90 1.87 -9.25 -5.10
C ASN A 90 2.61 -9.79 -3.87
N VAL A 91 3.41 -10.84 -4.08
CA VAL A 91 4.32 -11.37 -3.08
C VAL A 91 5.71 -11.28 -3.64
N ASP A 92 6.60 -10.58 -2.93
CA ASP A 92 8.04 -10.62 -3.16
C ASP A 92 8.75 -10.62 -1.81
N ASN A 93 8.90 -11.80 -1.22
CA ASN A 93 9.64 -11.93 0.03
C ASN A 93 10.61 -13.10 0.02
N SER A 94 11.67 -12.91 0.79
CA SER A 94 12.67 -13.92 1.04
C SER A 94 13.05 -13.96 2.51
N ALA A 95 13.53 -15.12 2.94
CA ALA A 95 14.02 -15.30 4.30
C ALA A 95 15.19 -16.27 4.30
N ILE A 96 16.17 -15.98 5.12
CA ILE A 96 17.26 -16.88 5.45
C ILE A 96 17.36 -17.01 6.97
N ARG A 97 17.61 -18.23 7.42
CA ARG A 97 18.06 -18.50 8.78
C ARG A 97 19.32 -19.33 8.74
N LEU A 98 20.33 -18.85 9.43
CA LEU A 98 21.57 -19.55 9.71
C LEU A 98 21.64 -19.86 11.20
N GLY A 99 22.10 -21.05 11.54
CA GLY A 99 22.27 -21.49 12.91
C GLY A 99 23.59 -22.24 13.07
N MET A 100 24.24 -22.02 14.19
CA MET A 100 25.39 -22.77 14.65
C MET A 100 25.03 -23.37 16.00
N LEU A 101 25.26 -24.67 16.15
CA LEU A 101 25.20 -25.37 17.41
C LEU A 101 26.62 -25.81 17.76
N PHE A 102 27.06 -25.45 18.96
CA PHE A 102 28.25 -26.00 19.59
C PHE A 102 27.82 -26.76 20.85
N ALA A 103 28.10 -28.06 20.89
CA ALA A 103 27.77 -28.96 21.98
C ALA A 103 28.99 -29.88 22.19
N PRO A 104 29.88 -29.61 23.16
CA PRO A 104 31.04 -30.44 23.41
C PRO A 104 30.63 -31.86 23.82
N VAL A 105 31.54 -32.83 23.65
CA VAL A 105 31.24 -34.26 23.86
C VAL A 105 30.76 -34.58 25.28
N ASP A 106 31.24 -33.84 26.28
CA ASP A 106 30.84 -33.98 27.70
C ASP A 106 29.42 -33.45 27.98
N LYS A 107 28.89 -32.56 27.12
CA LYS A 107 27.53 -31.98 27.16
C LYS A 107 27.22 -31.16 28.41
N ASP A 108 28.23 -30.72 29.13
CA ASP A 108 28.06 -29.80 30.26
C ASP A 108 27.69 -28.39 29.79
N PHE A 109 27.82 -28.14 28.49
CA PHE A 109 27.54 -26.88 27.82
C PHE A 109 26.92 -27.10 26.45
N GLU A 110 25.97 -26.26 26.05
CA GLU A 110 25.45 -26.18 24.69
C GLU A 110 25.24 -24.71 24.35
N TRP A 111 25.74 -24.30 23.18
CA TRP A 111 25.53 -22.96 22.66
C TRP A 111 24.93 -23.03 21.28
N TYR A 112 23.72 -22.49 21.16
CA TYR A 112 23.07 -22.26 19.88
C TYR A 112 23.05 -20.78 19.56
N LEU A 113 23.62 -20.42 18.41
CA LEU A 113 23.58 -19.09 17.84
C LEU A 113 22.78 -19.15 16.54
N SER A 114 21.82 -18.25 16.35
CA SER A 114 21.11 -18.11 15.08
C SER A 114 21.03 -16.68 14.61
N PHE A 115 21.18 -16.51 13.31
CA PHE A 115 20.88 -15.29 12.58
C PHE A 115 19.69 -15.55 11.66
N ASP A 116 18.72 -14.66 11.68
CA ASP A 116 17.56 -14.66 10.80
C ASP A 116 17.54 -13.33 10.05
N SER A 117 17.32 -13.36 8.74
CA SER A 117 17.07 -12.19 7.91
C SER A 117 15.81 -12.46 7.07
N PHE A 118 14.91 -11.49 7.03
CA PHE A 118 13.69 -11.51 6.24
C PHE A 118 13.58 -10.19 5.49
N GLU A 119 13.22 -10.27 4.22
CA GLU A 119 13.00 -9.12 3.35
C GLU A 119 11.64 -9.28 2.64
N ASP A 120 10.88 -8.19 2.53
CA ASP A 120 9.64 -8.09 1.75
C ASP A 120 9.68 -6.80 0.93
N ASN A 121 9.68 -6.97 -0.40
CA ASN A 121 9.76 -5.93 -1.41
C ASN A 121 8.44 -5.81 -2.23
N GLY A 122 7.33 -6.35 -1.71
CA GLY A 122 6.04 -6.27 -2.38
C GLY A 122 5.48 -4.84 -2.47
N ALA A 123 4.33 -4.69 -3.10
CA ALA A 123 3.55 -3.45 -3.10
C ALA A 123 2.67 -3.31 -1.84
N GLY A 124 2.66 -4.32 -0.96
CA GLY A 124 1.81 -4.36 0.23
C GLY A 124 0.37 -4.70 -0.11
N SER A 125 -0.59 -4.14 0.64
CA SER A 125 -2.02 -4.40 0.46
C SER A 125 -2.82 -3.10 0.40
N ILE A 126 -3.98 -3.19 -0.24
CA ILE A 126 -4.94 -2.09 -0.34
C ILE A 126 -6.34 -2.58 0.03
N TYR A 127 -7.16 -1.73 0.63
CA TYR A 127 -8.57 -2.07 0.80
C TYR A 127 -9.25 -2.22 -0.57
N LEU A 128 -10.25 -3.08 -0.68
CA LEU A 128 -11.07 -3.23 -1.89
C LEU A 128 -12.49 -2.76 -1.58
N LYS A 129 -13.15 -2.10 -2.54
CA LYS A 129 -14.54 -1.67 -2.40
C LYS A 129 -15.43 -2.90 -2.36
N ASP A 130 -16.40 -2.89 -1.47
CA ASP A 130 -17.54 -3.81 -1.59
C ASP A 130 -18.41 -3.32 -2.76
N CYS A 131 -18.14 -3.84 -3.95
CA CYS A 131 -18.85 -3.45 -5.15
C CYS A 131 -20.35 -3.77 -5.07
N GLU A 132 -20.74 -4.89 -4.45
CA GLU A 132 -22.16 -5.29 -4.31
C GLU A 132 -22.94 -4.26 -3.47
N GLN A 133 -22.40 -3.85 -2.33
CA GLN A 133 -23.02 -2.82 -1.51
C GLN A 133 -22.97 -1.44 -2.18
N ALA A 134 -21.85 -1.12 -2.85
CA ALA A 134 -21.69 0.15 -3.54
C ALA A 134 -22.68 0.32 -4.71
N GLU A 135 -23.13 -0.76 -5.35
CA GLU A 135 -24.15 -0.70 -6.41
C GLU A 135 -25.44 0.00 -5.97
N MET A 136 -25.79 -0.06 -4.68
CA MET A 136 -26.99 0.61 -4.16
C MET A 136 -26.95 2.13 -4.36
N SER A 137 -25.76 2.69 -4.54
CA SER A 137 -25.56 4.12 -4.79
C SER A 137 -25.59 4.49 -6.28
N ARG A 138 -25.71 3.52 -7.19
CA ARG A 138 -25.63 3.79 -8.63
C ARG A 138 -26.72 4.77 -9.06
N GLY A 139 -26.29 5.82 -9.78
CA GLY A 139 -27.18 6.87 -10.28
C GLY A 139 -27.68 7.86 -9.23
N LEU A 140 -27.18 7.80 -7.99
CA LEU A 140 -27.40 8.83 -6.98
C LEU A 140 -26.36 9.95 -7.12
N SER A 141 -26.59 11.09 -6.47
CA SER A 141 -25.63 12.21 -6.46
C SER A 141 -24.27 11.90 -5.81
N TYR A 142 -24.17 10.78 -5.08
CA TYR A 142 -22.94 10.24 -4.51
C TYR A 142 -22.80 8.79 -4.96
N ASP A 143 -22.65 8.60 -6.27
CA ASP A 143 -22.46 7.28 -6.88
C ASP A 143 -21.06 6.77 -6.53
N PHE A 144 -21.01 5.79 -5.64
CA PHE A 144 -19.79 5.08 -5.27
C PHE A 144 -19.69 3.72 -5.95
N SER A 145 -20.61 3.38 -6.86
CA SER A 145 -20.63 2.07 -7.51
C SER A 145 -19.31 1.79 -8.24
N CYS A 146 -18.98 0.50 -8.39
CA CYS A 146 -17.78 0.13 -9.13
C CYS A 146 -18.03 0.27 -10.63
N ASP A 147 -17.06 0.82 -11.37
CA ASP A 147 -17.14 0.93 -12.83
C ASP A 147 -17.21 -0.44 -13.51
N THR A 148 -16.60 -1.46 -12.89
CA THR A 148 -16.65 -2.86 -13.31
C THR A 148 -17.95 -3.57 -12.90
N GLY A 149 -18.79 -2.92 -12.09
CA GLY A 149 -20.04 -3.46 -11.56
C GLY A 149 -19.89 -4.37 -10.33
N ALA A 150 -21.03 -4.81 -9.78
CA ALA A 150 -21.14 -5.60 -8.56
C ALA A 150 -20.29 -6.88 -8.54
N SER A 151 -20.12 -7.50 -9.70
CA SER A 151 -19.59 -8.85 -9.84
C SER A 151 -18.07 -8.93 -9.92
N ASP A 152 -17.37 -7.79 -9.92
CA ASP A 152 -15.91 -7.73 -10.04
C ASP A 152 -15.28 -6.89 -8.91
N PRO A 153 -15.21 -7.45 -7.68
CA PRO A 153 -14.69 -6.76 -6.51
C PRO A 153 -13.15 -6.71 -6.45
N PHE A 154 -12.45 -7.36 -7.39
CA PHE A 154 -10.98 -7.45 -7.43
C PHE A 154 -10.35 -6.41 -8.35
N HIS A 155 -11.02 -5.27 -8.53
CA HIS A 155 -10.53 -4.14 -9.31
C HIS A 155 -10.23 -2.96 -8.40
N ALA A 156 -9.10 -2.30 -8.64
CA ALA A 156 -8.72 -1.07 -7.94
C ALA A 156 -8.13 -0.05 -8.92
N ALA A 157 -8.62 1.17 -8.83
CA ALA A 157 -8.05 2.32 -9.53
C ALA A 157 -7.11 3.03 -8.54
N ILE A 158 -5.83 3.15 -8.88
CA ILE A 158 -4.77 3.56 -7.94
C ILE A 158 -3.97 4.73 -8.52
N ASN A 159 -3.73 5.74 -7.69
CA ASN A 159 -2.84 6.86 -8.01
C ASN A 159 -1.44 6.68 -7.45
N ASN A 160 -1.33 5.99 -6.30
CA ASN A 160 -0.06 5.67 -5.69
C ASN A 160 0.15 4.15 -5.69
N PRO A 161 0.83 3.59 -6.70
CA PRO A 161 1.19 2.17 -6.68
C PRO A 161 1.98 1.88 -5.40
N GLY A 162 1.56 0.85 -4.69
CA GLY A 162 2.13 0.50 -3.40
C GLY A 162 3.61 0.16 -3.50
N GLU A 163 4.34 0.45 -2.43
CA GLU A 163 5.74 0.11 -2.28
C GLU A 163 5.97 -0.26 -0.82
N LEU A 164 6.50 -1.45 -0.58
CA LEU A 164 6.93 -1.92 0.72
C LEU A 164 8.38 -2.34 0.57
N ASP A 165 9.26 -1.74 1.35
CA ASP A 165 10.63 -2.21 1.56
C ASP A 165 10.75 -2.46 3.06
N LEU A 166 10.72 -3.73 3.42
CA LEU A 166 10.71 -4.21 4.79
C LEU A 166 11.87 -5.18 4.98
N SER A 167 12.75 -4.90 5.94
CA SER A 167 13.76 -5.84 6.39
C SER A 167 13.68 -6.08 7.89
N ILE A 168 13.90 -7.33 8.28
CA ILE A 168 13.98 -7.74 9.69
C ILE A 168 15.20 -8.62 9.84
N GLU A 169 16.14 -8.18 10.67
CA GLU A 169 17.31 -8.96 11.05
C GLU A 169 17.21 -9.33 12.52
N THR A 170 17.64 -10.53 12.89
CA THR A 170 17.63 -10.96 14.29
C THR A 170 18.81 -11.89 14.58
N ILE A 171 19.54 -11.60 15.64
CA ILE A 171 20.53 -12.51 16.23
C ILE A 171 19.96 -13.05 17.54
N ARG A 172 20.01 -14.38 17.71
CA ARG A 172 19.58 -15.08 18.93
C ARG A 172 20.72 -15.95 19.43
N SER A 173 20.97 -15.89 20.73
CA SER A 173 21.93 -16.74 21.44
C SER A 173 21.20 -17.48 22.54
N GLU A 174 21.37 -18.79 22.57
CA GLU A 174 20.86 -19.69 23.60
C GLU A 174 22.02 -20.49 24.17
N LEU A 175 22.27 -20.31 25.47
CA LEU A 175 23.28 -21.02 26.22
C LEU A 175 22.57 -21.95 27.20
N LYS A 176 22.90 -23.24 27.17
CA LYS A 176 22.56 -24.19 28.22
C LYS A 176 23.85 -24.62 28.90
N PHE A 177 23.85 -24.69 30.22
CA PHE A 177 25.04 -25.09 30.97
C PHE A 177 24.64 -25.82 32.24
N GLN A 178 25.43 -26.83 32.61
CA GLN A 178 25.25 -27.53 33.87
C GLN A 178 25.72 -26.65 35.02
N VAL A 179 24.85 -26.43 36.01
CA VAL A 179 25.20 -25.72 37.25
C VAL A 179 25.71 -26.71 38.30
N ASN A 180 25.07 -27.88 38.36
CA ASN A 180 25.52 -29.07 39.11
C ASN A 180 24.81 -30.33 38.55
N GLU A 181 25.07 -31.50 39.14
CA GLU A 181 24.52 -32.79 38.69
C GLU A 181 22.99 -32.83 38.56
N ASN A 182 22.26 -31.94 39.25
CA ASN A 182 20.80 -31.92 39.28
C ASN A 182 20.19 -30.62 38.72
N VAL A 183 21.02 -29.65 38.29
CA VAL A 183 20.55 -28.32 37.88
C VAL A 183 21.21 -27.90 36.58
N VAL A 184 20.38 -27.54 35.60
CA VAL A 184 20.79 -26.95 34.32
C VAL A 184 20.30 -25.50 34.28
N GLY A 185 21.19 -24.60 33.92
CA GLY A 185 20.89 -23.21 33.63
C GLY A 185 20.66 -22.99 32.13
N GLU A 186 19.77 -22.06 31.81
CA GLU A 186 19.55 -21.59 30.43
C GLU A 186 19.58 -20.06 30.42
N LEU A 187 20.33 -19.49 29.46
CA LEU A 187 20.33 -18.06 29.17
C LEU A 187 20.00 -17.85 27.68
N ARG A 188 18.93 -17.11 27.41
CA ARG A 188 18.52 -16.73 26.06
C ARG A 188 18.55 -15.21 25.91
N VAL A 189 19.20 -14.75 24.85
CA VAL A 189 19.24 -13.33 24.47
C VAL A 189 18.93 -13.22 22.99
N ALA A 190 18.11 -12.24 22.63
CA ALA A 190 17.79 -11.93 21.25
C ALA A 190 17.81 -10.41 21.04
N VAL A 191 18.37 -9.99 19.90
CA VAL A 191 18.34 -8.60 19.43
C VAL A 191 17.88 -8.64 17.99
N GLY A 192 16.96 -7.74 17.64
CA GLY A 192 16.50 -7.61 16.27
C GLY A 192 16.33 -6.15 15.88
N GLU A 193 16.53 -5.89 14.60
CA GLU A 193 16.37 -4.61 13.94
C GLU A 193 15.31 -4.77 12.85
N HIS A 194 14.49 -3.75 12.68
CA HIS A 194 13.36 -3.76 11.76
C HIS A 194 13.32 -2.40 11.07
N ASP A 195 13.63 -2.40 9.79
CA ASP A 195 13.53 -1.24 8.93
C ASP A 195 12.35 -1.40 7.99
N ARG A 196 11.59 -0.32 7.83
CA ARG A 196 10.42 -0.30 6.97
C ARG A 196 10.27 1.04 6.29
N TYR A 197 10.23 1.00 4.97
CA TYR A 197 9.69 2.04 4.13
C TYR A 197 8.37 1.54 3.53
N GLN A 198 7.37 2.43 3.49
CA GLN A 198 6.13 2.11 2.81
C GLN A 198 5.55 3.35 2.16
N MET A 199 5.10 3.19 0.92
CA MET A 199 4.11 4.06 0.30
C MET A 199 2.86 3.26 0.00
N TYR A 200 1.69 3.86 0.23
CA TYR A 200 0.41 3.24 -0.08
C TYR A 200 -0.59 4.29 -0.55
N ASP A 201 -1.63 3.85 -1.23
CA ASP A 201 -2.76 4.66 -1.64
C ASP A 201 -3.77 4.72 -0.49
N GLY A 202 -4.02 5.91 0.03
CA GLY A 202 -4.81 6.09 1.24
C GLY A 202 -6.30 5.89 1.02
N ASP A 203 -6.78 6.17 -0.19
CA ASP A 203 -8.19 6.03 -0.56
C ASP A 203 -8.49 4.76 -1.35
N GLY A 204 -7.47 4.13 -1.94
CA GLY A 204 -7.62 2.89 -2.72
C GLY A 204 -8.53 3.05 -3.93
N GLY A 205 -8.67 4.26 -4.48
CA GLY A 205 -9.62 4.56 -5.55
C GLY A 205 -11.08 4.66 -5.08
N PHE A 206 -11.32 4.81 -3.78
CA PHE A 206 -12.68 4.85 -3.22
C PHE A 206 -13.19 6.25 -2.86
N HIS A 207 -12.30 7.24 -2.80
CA HIS A 207 -12.66 8.58 -2.41
C HIS A 207 -12.33 9.58 -3.53
N THR A 208 -13.28 9.79 -4.44
CA THR A 208 -13.46 11.17 -4.89
C THR A 208 -13.93 11.95 -3.69
N SER A 209 -13.37 13.13 -3.45
CA SER A 209 -13.83 13.94 -2.34
C SER A 209 -14.64 15.13 -2.83
N PRO A 210 -15.98 15.10 -2.68
CA PRO A 210 -16.86 16.23 -2.96
C PRO A 210 -16.68 17.41 -2.00
N THR A 211 -16.09 17.21 -0.82
CA THR A 211 -16.01 18.25 0.23
C THR A 211 -14.63 18.43 0.85
N HIS A 212 -13.70 17.52 0.57
CA HIS A 212 -12.34 17.50 1.11
C HIS A 212 -11.39 16.92 0.06
N PRO A 213 -11.15 17.58 -1.09
CA PRO A 213 -10.23 17.11 -2.13
C PRO A 213 -8.93 16.63 -1.46
N ALA A 214 -8.81 15.33 -1.22
CA ALA A 214 -7.79 14.79 -0.35
C ALA A 214 -6.52 14.81 -1.18
N TYR A 215 -5.61 15.70 -0.79
CA TYR A 215 -4.23 15.75 -1.29
C TYR A 215 -4.08 15.81 -2.81
N GLY A 216 -3.95 17.02 -3.38
CA GLY A 216 -3.19 17.14 -4.64
C GLY A 216 -3.66 18.16 -5.67
N PHE A 217 -4.80 18.82 -5.50
CA PHE A 217 -5.20 19.86 -6.45
C PHE A 217 -4.36 21.12 -6.25
N VAL A 218 -3.29 21.26 -7.03
CA VAL A 218 -2.83 22.58 -7.43
C VAL A 218 -3.76 23.03 -8.56
N ARG A 219 -4.63 24.00 -8.27
CA ARG A 219 -5.41 24.68 -9.31
C ARG A 219 -4.44 25.47 -10.19
N ASN A 220 -3.99 24.86 -11.29
CA ASN A 220 -3.10 25.51 -12.26
C ASN A 220 -3.85 26.36 -13.29
N ASN A 221 -5.18 26.31 -13.29
CA ASN A 221 -5.99 27.28 -14.00
C ASN A 221 -6.28 28.42 -13.04
N ALA A 222 -5.93 29.65 -13.45
CA ALA A 222 -6.32 30.85 -12.72
C ALA A 222 -7.81 30.77 -12.44
N ASP A 223 -8.15 30.65 -11.17
CA ASP A 223 -9.51 30.70 -10.69
C ASP A 223 -10.21 31.87 -11.40
N SER A 224 -11.46 31.68 -11.81
CA SER A 224 -12.33 32.78 -12.23
C SER A 224 -12.52 33.83 -11.13
N MET A 225 -11.97 33.58 -9.94
CA MET A 225 -11.75 34.54 -8.87
C MET A 225 -10.27 34.92 -8.83
N MET A 226 -9.90 36.04 -9.44
CA MET A 226 -8.56 36.63 -9.27
C MET A 226 -8.27 36.98 -7.79
N MET A 227 -7.94 35.98 -6.97
CA MET A 227 -7.52 36.14 -5.58
C MET A 227 -6.14 35.49 -5.41
N ASN A 228 -5.12 36.30 -5.64
CA ASN A 228 -3.86 36.20 -4.90
C ASN A 228 -4.10 36.61 -3.45
#